data_AF-A0AB74M2T8-F1
#
_entry.id   AF-A0AB74M2T8-F1
#
_cell.length_a   1.000
_cell.length_b   1.000
_cell.length_c   1.000
_cell.angle_alpha   90.00
_cell.angle_beta   90.00
_cell.angle_gamma   90.00
#
_symmetry.space_group_name_H-M   'P 1'
#
loop_
_entity.id
_entity.type
_entity.pdbx_description
1 polymer ?
#
loop_
_entity_poly.entity_id
_entity_poly.type
_entity_poly.pdbx_seq_one_letter_code
_entity_poly.pdbx_strand_id
1 'polypeptide(L)'
;MERLCDLRGRRLVVECPPCKRRGTYDLARLRQRFGEHADLYDVYLRLTQTCGHQQAVGTRQPNQYGRTCRAAFGVEGGDGRTGLPSRT
;
A
#
# COMPACT_ATOMS: atom_id res chain seq x y z
N MET A 1 11.02 8.28 5.73
CA MET A 1 10.11 7.54 4.83
C MET A 1 10.52 6.09 4.87
N GLU A 2 9.57 5.17 5.00
CA GLU A 2 9.81 3.73 5.06
C GLU A 2 10.09 3.18 3.64
N ARG A 3 11.09 2.30 3.51
CA ARG A 3 11.50 1.70 2.23
C ARG A 3 11.11 0.23 2.16
N LEU A 4 11.13 -0.34 0.95
CA LEU A 4 10.84 -1.76 0.74
C LEU A 4 11.80 -2.72 1.46
N CYS A 5 13.04 -2.29 1.71
CA CYS A 5 14.02 -3.07 2.46
C CYS A 5 13.68 -3.16 3.95
N ASP A 6 13.00 -2.15 4.51
CA ASP A 6 12.62 -2.11 5.93
C ASP A 6 11.50 -3.11 6.25
N LEU A 7 10.72 -3.51 5.24
CA LEU A 7 9.65 -4.51 5.40
C LEU A 7 10.24 -5.92 5.58
N ARG A 8 10.16 -6.43 6.81
CA ARG A 8 10.58 -7.79 7.16
C ARG A 8 9.43 -8.79 6.96
N GLY A 9 8.94 -8.94 5.74
CA GLY A 9 7.94 -9.95 5.40
C GLY A 9 8.14 -10.59 4.04
N ARG A 10 7.24 -11.51 3.69
CA ARG A 10 7.31 -12.26 2.43
C ARG A 10 6.40 -11.65 1.36
N ARG A 11 5.25 -11.12 1.76
CA ARG A 11 4.23 -10.57 0.85
C ARG A 11 3.72 -9.24 1.36
N LEU A 12 3.50 -8.31 0.44
CA LEU A 12 2.80 -7.05 0.65
C LEU A 12 1.34 -7.22 0.21
N VAL A 13 0.41 -7.08 1.13
CA VAL A 13 -1.03 -7.05 0.84
C VAL A 13 -1.44 -5.59 0.73
N VAL A 14 -2.11 -5.25 -0.38
CA VAL A 14 -2.73 -3.96 -0.60
C VAL A 14 -4.23 -4.18 -0.61
N GLU A 15 -4.95 -3.50 0.29
CA GLU A 15 -6.40 -3.56 0.32
C GLU A 15 -6.99 -2.16 0.29
N CYS A 16 -7.84 -1.91 -0.71
CA CYS A 16 -8.55 -0.66 -0.90
C CYS A 16 -10.03 -0.89 -0.66
N PRO A 17 -10.56 -0.61 0.54
CA PRO A 17 -11.99 -0.70 0.82
C PRO A 17 -12.89 0.12 -0.14
N PRO A 18 -12.55 1.36 -0.55
CA PRO A 18 -13.44 2.11 -1.44
C PRO A 18 -13.52 1.52 -2.85
N CYS A 19 -12.44 0.93 -3.35
CA CYS A 19 -12.40 0.31 -4.68
C CYS A 19 -12.56 -1.22 -4.65
N LYS A 20 -12.82 -1.80 -3.47
CA LYS A 20 -12.86 -3.25 -3.19
C LYS A 20 -11.71 -4.04 -3.81
N ARG A 21 -10.57 -3.38 -4.02
CA ARG A 21 -9.41 -4.00 -4.67
C ARG A 21 -8.50 -4.58 -3.61
N ARG A 22 -8.23 -5.87 -3.72
CA ARG A 22 -7.23 -6.56 -2.89
C ARG A 22 -6.18 -7.15 -3.81
N GLY A 23 -4.91 -6.85 -3.55
CA GLY A 23 -3.78 -7.36 -4.29
C GLY A 23 -2.70 -7.83 -3.33
N THR A 24 -2.25 -9.07 -3.49
CA THR A 24 -1.12 -9.61 -2.74
C THR A 24 0.08 -9.68 -3.67
N TYR A 25 1.18 -9.04 -3.27
CA TYR A 25 2.40 -8.94 -4.06
C TYR A 25 3.56 -9.55 -3.29
N ASP A 26 4.39 -10.32 -3.98
CA ASP A 26 5.60 -10.87 -3.36
C ASP A 26 6.66 -9.76 -3.18
N LEU A 27 7.21 -9.62 -1.97
CA LEU A 27 8.16 -8.55 -1.67
C LEU A 27 9.48 -8.72 -2.43
N ALA A 28 9.95 -9.96 -2.67
CA ALA A 28 11.15 -10.18 -3.46
C ALA A 28 10.94 -9.74 -4.92
N ARG A 29 9.75 -10.01 -5.47
CA ARG A 29 9.38 -9.56 -6.82
C ARG A 29 9.20 -8.05 -6.91
N LEU A 30 8.65 -7.41 -5.87
CA LEU A 30 8.56 -5.95 -5.80
C LEU A 30 9.95 -5.31 -5.71
N ARG A 31 10.87 -5.87 -4.91
CA ARG A 31 12.26 -5.41 -4.81
C ARG A 31 13.00 -5.53 -6.15
N GLN A 32 12.80 -6.62 -6.89
CA GLN A 32 13.37 -6.74 -8.24
C GLN A 32 12.81 -5.69 -9.22
N ARG A 33 11.51 -5.34 -9.10
CA ARG A 33 10.86 -4.43 -10.04
C ARG A 33 11.12 -2.95 -9.76
N PHE A 34 11.09 -2.55 -8.48
CA PHE A 34 11.19 -1.15 -8.06
C PHE A 34 12.56 -0.79 -7.50
N GLY A 35 13.37 -1.79 -7.14
CA GLY A 35 14.61 -1.62 -6.39
C GLY A 35 14.41 -1.87 -4.90
N GLU A 36 15.45 -2.37 -4.23
CA GLU A 36 15.42 -2.68 -2.79
C GLU A 36 15.15 -1.45 -1.93
N HIS A 37 15.72 -0.30 -2.31
CA HIS A 37 15.61 0.96 -1.57
C HIS A 37 14.45 1.86 -2.05
N ALA A 38 13.54 1.32 -2.86
CA ALA A 38 12.39 2.06 -3.33
C ALA A 38 11.52 2.50 -2.15
N ASP A 39 11.03 3.73 -2.25
CA ASP A 39 10.16 4.32 -1.24
C ASP A 39 8.79 3.63 -1.27
N LEU A 40 8.26 3.24 -0.11
CA LEU A 40 6.95 2.60 -0.04
C LEU A 40 5.84 3.50 -0.57
N TYR A 41 5.98 4.82 -0.44
CA TYR A 41 5.02 5.76 -0.97
C TYR A 41 5.03 5.80 -2.51
N ASP A 42 6.19 5.66 -3.15
CA ASP A 42 6.28 5.57 -4.62
C ASP A 42 5.66 4.26 -5.13
N VAL A 43 5.97 3.15 -4.45
CA VAL A 43 5.37 1.84 -4.76
C VAL A 43 3.86 1.86 -4.52
N TYR A 44 3.38 2.55 -3.49
CA TYR A 44 1.96 2.81 -3.28
C TYR A 44 1.32 3.56 -4.43
N LEU A 45 1.92 4.67 -4.84
CA LEU A 45 1.40 5.47 -5.94
C LEU A 45 1.28 4.63 -7.21
N ARG A 46 2.28 3.80 -7.52
CA ARG A 46 2.24 2.92 -8.70
C ARG A 46 1.25 1.77 -8.58
N LEU A 47 1.15 1.12 -7.42
CA LEU A 47 0.19 0.02 -7.22
C LEU A 47 -1.25 0.51 -7.22
N THR A 48 -1.49 1.71 -6.69
CA THR A 48 -2.83 2.32 -6.62
C THR A 48 -3.11 3.31 -7.76
N GLN A 49 -2.21 3.42 -8.75
CA GLN A 49 -2.36 4.29 -9.94
C GLN A 49 -3.67 4.05 -10.70
N THR A 50 -4.12 2.81 -10.71
CA THR A 50 -5.35 2.39 -11.39
C THR A 50 -6.59 2.49 -10.50
N CYS A 51 -6.45 2.98 -9.27
CA CYS A 51 -7.58 3.27 -8.40
C CYS A 51 -8.19 4.62 -8.82
N GLY A 52 -9.44 4.63 -9.28
CA GLY A 52 -10.15 5.88 -9.63
C GLY A 52 -10.40 6.83 -8.45
N HIS A 53 -10.11 6.41 -7.22
CA HIS A 53 -10.12 7.25 -6.02
C HIS A 53 -8.74 7.80 -5.66
N GLN A 54 -7.68 7.41 -6.38
CA GLN A 54 -6.37 7.99 -6.20
C GLN A 54 -6.40 9.40 -6.78
N GLN A 55 -6.16 10.39 -5.93
CA GLN A 55 -6.02 11.76 -6.39
C GLN A 55 -4.58 12.00 -6.81
N ALA A 56 -4.39 12.63 -7.97
CA ALA A 56 -3.09 13.13 -8.35
C ALA A 56 -2.58 14.14 -7.30
N VAL A 57 -1.28 14.12 -7.04
CA VAL A 57 -0.63 15.09 -6.15
C VAL A 57 -0.92 16.50 -6.69
N GLY A 58 -1.58 17.34 -5.89
CA GLY A 58 -2.02 18.70 -6.29
C GLY A 58 -3.51 18.85 -6.58
N THR A 59 -4.28 17.76 -6.62
CA THR A 59 -5.75 17.85 -6.69
C THR A 59 -6.30 18.33 -5.35
N ARG A 60 -7.28 19.25 -5.36
CA ARG A 60 -7.95 19.74 -4.15
C ARG A 60 -8.41 18.53 -3.31
N GLN A 61 -7.95 18.47 -2.05
CA GLN A 61 -8.39 17.43 -1.14
C GLN A 61 -9.91 17.42 -1.12
N PRO A 62 -10.55 16.25 -1.21
CA PRO A 62 -11.98 16.21 -1.16
C PRO A 62 -12.43 16.73 0.21
N ASN A 63 -13.62 17.31 0.28
CA ASN A 63 -14.26 17.66 1.55
C ASN A 63 -14.28 16.42 2.47
N GLN A 64 -14.61 16.58 3.75
CA GLN A 64 -14.71 15.46 4.73
C GLN A 64 -15.54 14.23 4.28
N TYR A 65 -16.36 14.37 3.24
CA TYR A 65 -17.15 13.30 2.62
C TYR A 65 -16.56 12.69 1.33
N GLY A 66 -15.56 13.33 0.73
CA GLY A 66 -15.03 12.87 -0.55
C GLY A 66 -14.06 11.71 -0.36
N ARG A 67 -14.25 10.69 -1.20
CA ARG A 67 -13.55 9.41 -1.07
C ARG A 67 -12.16 9.49 -1.71
N THR A 68 -11.13 9.71 -0.89
CA THR A 68 -9.74 9.45 -1.29
C THR A 68 -9.44 7.95 -1.31
N CYS A 69 -8.40 7.54 -2.03
CA CYS A 69 -7.88 6.18 -1.93
C CYS A 69 -7.46 5.91 -0.49
N ARG A 70 -8.20 5.03 0.20
CA ARG A 70 -7.91 4.55 1.56
C ARG A 70 -7.22 3.19 1.52
N ALA A 71 -6.33 2.98 0.56
CA ALA A 71 -5.64 1.71 0.45
C ALA A 71 -4.71 1.52 1.65
N ALA A 72 -4.92 0.42 2.35
CA ALA A 72 -4.11 -0.01 3.49
C ALA A 72 -3.10 -1.06 3.02
N PHE A 73 -1.91 -1.02 3.62
CA PHE A 73 -0.90 -2.05 3.43
C PHE A 73 -0.83 -2.96 4.64
N GLY A 74 -0.87 -4.26 4.37
CA GLY A 74 -0.45 -5.29 5.30
C GLY A 74 0.84 -5.94 4.81
N VAL A 75 1.68 -6.39 5.72
CA VAL A 75 2.81 -7.25 5.39
C VAL A 75 2.52 -8.64 5.95
N GLU A 76 2.49 -9.65 5.08
CA GLU A 76 2.28 -11.04 5.45
C GLU A 76 3.60 -11.84 5.39
N GLY A 77 3.73 -12.79 6.32
CA GLY A 77 4.88 -13.70 6.38
C GLY A 77 6.16 -13.06 6.94
N GLY A 78 6.02 -12.04 7.79
CA GLY A 78 7.10 -11.50 8.60
C GLY A 78 7.11 -12.14 9.99
N ASP A 79 8.30 -12.54 10.45
CA ASP A 79 8.53 -13.00 11.82
C ASP A 79 8.42 -11.79 12.75
N GLY A 80 7.20 -11.44 13.15
CA GLY A 80 6.91 -10.27 13.97
C GLY A 80 5.62 -9.58 13.59
N ARG A 81 4.52 -10.10 14.14
CA ARG A 81 3.31 -9.36 14.58
C ARG A 81 3.21 -7.89 14.11
N THR A 82 2.69 -7.67 12.91
CA THR A 82 1.92 -6.44 12.59
C THR A 82 0.59 -6.84 11.96
N GLY A 83 -0.11 -7.75 12.63
CA GLY A 83 -1.56 -7.84 12.46
C GLY A 83 -2.14 -6.60 13.13
N LEU A 84 -2.61 -5.63 12.34
CA LEU A 84 -3.47 -4.59 12.89
C LEU A 84 -4.64 -5.28 13.59
N PRO A 85 -4.90 -5.00 14.88
CA PRO A 85 -6.06 -5.57 15.54
C PRO A 85 -7.32 -4.98 14.91
N SER A 86 -8.14 -5.85 14.34
CA SER A 86 -9.55 -5.59 14.08
C SER A 86 -10.22 -5.22 15.41
N ARG A 87 -10.50 -3.95 15.64
CA ARG A 87 -11.32 -3.51 16.78
C ARG A 87 -12.79 -3.68 16.38
N THR A 88 -13.45 -4.61 17.07
CA THR A 88 -14.91 -4.75 17.21
C THR A 88 -15.50 -3.50 17.83
#